data_AF-A0A154P471-F1
#
_entry.id   AF-A0A154P471-F1
#
_cell.length_a   1.000
_cell.length_b   1.000
_cell.length_c   1.000
_cell.angle_alpha   90.00
_cell.angle_beta   90.00
_cell.angle_gamma   90.00
#
_symmetry.space_group_name_H-M   'P 1'
#
loop_
_entity.id
_entity.type
_entity.pdbx_description
1 polymer ?
#
loop_
_entity_poly.entity_id
_entity_poly.type
_entity_poly.pdbx_seq_one_letter_code
_entity_poly.pdbx_strand_id
1 'polypeptide(L)'
;MIPGGVEKMQYMQLPEQILSKHGFEGCLASLDLSGESTNLISDAIVPSTLVEPGCDMYASLHPGKKCTHDLCSNHGTCVQQWNRYTCDCDMTSFTGPTCNDEAVAYEFGAGKGIVTYTFPPDRRPEMKRDTVALGFVTSVNDAVLLRIESASSNDYLEIEIVEGNVFAVYNMGTSDHPIGEVGVKVNDNQYHVVRFTRTGPNSTLQVDDYNLQSNHPSGKWLFF
;
A
#
# COMPACT_ATOMS: atom_id res chain seq x y z
N MET A 1 6.64 -31.16 15.17
CA MET A 1 6.17 -30.15 14.20
C MET A 1 5.93 -28.85 14.96
N ILE A 2 6.25 -27.69 14.37
CA ILE A 2 6.05 -26.40 15.02
C ILE A 2 5.19 -25.52 14.08
N PRO A 3 3.85 -25.65 14.13
CA PRO A 3 2.95 -24.83 13.33
C PRO A 3 2.98 -23.40 13.85
N GLY A 4 3.00 -22.41 12.95
CA GLY A 4 3.00 -20.98 13.33
C GLY A 4 4.38 -20.33 13.47
N GLY A 5 5.47 -21.09 13.62
CA GLY A 5 6.83 -20.54 13.70
C GLY A 5 7.59 -20.97 14.95
N VAL A 6 8.82 -20.50 15.10
CA VAL A 6 9.74 -20.90 16.19
C VAL A 6 10.03 -19.73 17.14
N GLU A 7 10.77 -19.94 18.22
CA GLU A 7 11.20 -18.84 19.07
C GLU A 7 12.14 -17.89 18.33
N LYS A 8 12.13 -16.60 18.70
CA LYS A 8 12.88 -15.53 18.02
C LYS A 8 14.37 -15.87 17.81
N MET A 9 15.00 -16.52 18.79
CA MET A 9 16.42 -16.90 18.72
C MET A 9 16.68 -18.07 17.76
N GLN A 10 15.69 -18.93 17.52
CA GLN A 10 15.82 -20.11 16.67
C GLN A 10 15.80 -19.76 15.17
N TYR A 11 15.24 -18.62 14.79
CA TYR A 11 15.29 -18.13 13.40
C TYR A 11 16.72 -17.94 12.88
N MET A 12 17.68 -17.64 13.75
CA MET A 12 19.09 -17.50 13.39
C MET A 12 19.78 -18.86 13.14
N GLN A 13 19.13 -19.97 13.47
CA GLN A 13 19.66 -21.33 13.37
C GLN A 13 18.94 -22.17 12.32
N LEU A 14 18.02 -21.57 11.56
CA LEU A 14 17.31 -22.26 10.50
C LEU A 14 18.25 -22.60 9.33
N PRO A 15 18.01 -23.72 8.61
CA PRO A 15 18.74 -24.05 7.40
C PRO A 15 18.72 -22.89 6.39
N GLU A 16 19.81 -22.71 5.64
CA GLU A 16 19.98 -21.57 4.70
C GLU A 16 18.88 -21.48 3.64
N GLN A 17 18.22 -22.59 3.31
CA GLN A 17 17.12 -22.63 2.34
C GLN A 17 15.81 -22.03 2.89
N ILE A 18 15.69 -21.85 4.21
CA ILE A 18 14.51 -21.26 4.84
C ILE A 18 14.77 -19.77 5.06
N LEU A 19 14.10 -18.94 4.24
CA LEU A 19 14.28 -17.49 4.23
C LEU A 19 13.43 -16.76 5.29
N SER A 20 12.47 -17.45 5.90
CA SER A 20 11.57 -16.85 6.90
C SER A 20 12.33 -16.39 8.14
N LYS A 21 12.13 -15.12 8.52
CA LYS A 21 12.71 -14.51 9.73
C LYS A 21 11.70 -14.25 10.85
N HIS A 22 10.43 -14.58 10.60
CA HIS A 22 9.30 -14.35 11.49
C HIS A 22 8.33 -15.54 11.45
N GLY A 23 7.44 -15.60 12.45
CA GLY A 23 6.36 -16.58 12.52
C GLY A 23 5.24 -16.27 11.53
N PHE A 24 4.37 -17.26 11.33
CA PHE A 24 3.10 -17.10 10.65
C PHE A 24 2.08 -16.46 11.61
N GLU A 25 1.44 -15.40 11.15
CA GLU A 25 0.34 -14.74 11.85
C GLU A 25 -0.92 -14.85 10.99
N GLY A 26 -1.95 -15.49 11.53
CA GLY A 26 -3.17 -15.79 10.79
C GLY A 26 -3.82 -17.09 11.26
N CYS A 27 -4.67 -17.67 10.42
CA CYS A 27 -5.43 -18.87 10.78
C CYS A 27 -4.96 -20.11 10.05
N LEU A 28 -4.88 -21.22 10.78
CA LEU A 28 -4.72 -22.56 10.25
C LEU A 28 -5.99 -23.36 10.52
N ALA A 29 -6.45 -24.11 9.53
CA ALA A 29 -7.64 -24.96 9.62
C ALA A 29 -7.42 -26.26 8.85
N SER A 30 -8.20 -27.29 9.19
CA SER A 30 -8.17 -28.59 8.50
C SER A 30 -6.76 -29.21 8.41
N LEU A 31 -5.97 -29.07 9.48
CA LEU A 31 -4.63 -29.67 9.53
C LEU A 31 -4.77 -31.19 9.62
N ASP A 32 -4.25 -31.86 8.60
CA ASP A 32 -4.13 -33.32 8.54
C ASP A 32 -2.64 -33.66 8.53
N LEU A 33 -2.21 -34.40 9.54
CA LEU A 33 -0.84 -34.88 9.69
C LEU A 33 -0.84 -36.38 9.54
N SER A 34 -0.50 -36.84 8.33
CA SER A 34 -0.37 -38.27 8.02
C SER A 34 -1.66 -39.07 8.27
N GLY A 35 -2.83 -38.47 8.07
CA GLY A 35 -4.15 -39.09 8.26
C GLY A 35 -4.75 -38.86 9.65
N GLU A 36 -4.06 -38.12 10.52
CA GLU A 36 -4.53 -37.76 11.85
C GLU A 36 -4.93 -36.29 11.89
N SER A 37 -6.16 -36.03 12.37
CA SER A 37 -6.64 -34.67 12.62
C SER A 37 -6.20 -34.25 14.02
N THR A 38 -5.18 -33.39 14.08
CA THR A 38 -4.61 -32.87 15.33
C THR A 38 -5.22 -31.52 15.70
N ASN A 39 -5.55 -31.31 16.97
CA ASN A 39 -5.99 -30.03 17.50
C ASN A 39 -4.78 -29.23 18.01
N LEU A 40 -4.47 -28.13 17.31
CA LEU A 40 -3.31 -27.28 17.58
C LEU A 40 -3.29 -26.59 18.95
N ILE A 41 -4.40 -26.59 19.68
CA ILE A 41 -4.54 -25.94 20.99
C ILE A 41 -4.47 -26.99 22.10
N SER A 42 -5.29 -28.05 22.02
CA SER A 42 -5.34 -29.08 23.07
C SER A 42 -4.17 -30.06 23.01
N ASP A 43 -3.63 -30.31 21.82
CA ASP A 43 -2.63 -31.36 21.62
C ASP A 43 -1.21 -30.79 21.63
N ALA A 44 -1.07 -29.47 21.83
CA ALA A 44 0.22 -28.78 21.87
C ALA A 44 1.03 -29.16 23.11
N ILE A 45 2.24 -29.70 22.88
CA ILE A 45 3.21 -30.00 23.95
C ILE A 45 3.71 -28.71 24.63
N VAL A 46 3.85 -27.63 23.84
CA VAL A 46 4.23 -26.30 24.32
C VAL A 46 3.16 -25.32 23.85
N PRO A 47 2.20 -24.92 24.71
CA PRO A 47 1.14 -24.00 24.33
C PRO A 47 1.68 -22.56 24.22
N SER A 48 1.04 -21.76 23.37
CA SER A 48 1.29 -20.33 23.24
C SER A 48 0.05 -19.55 23.64
N THR A 49 0.22 -18.48 24.40
CA THR A 49 -0.88 -17.57 24.78
C THR A 49 -1.36 -16.70 23.62
N LEU A 50 -0.67 -16.75 22.47
CA LEU A 50 -1.02 -16.00 21.26
C LEU A 50 -1.88 -16.83 20.29
N VAL A 51 -2.27 -18.05 20.67
CA VAL A 51 -3.10 -18.93 19.86
C VAL A 51 -4.46 -19.09 20.54
N GLU A 52 -5.51 -18.72 19.82
CA GLU A 52 -6.89 -18.79 20.31
C GLU A 52 -7.73 -19.75 19.44
N PRO A 53 -8.77 -20.39 20.01
CA PRO A 53 -9.66 -21.26 19.25
C PRO A 53 -10.50 -20.48 18.26
N GLY A 54 -10.60 -21.05 17.05
CA GLY A 54 -11.32 -20.43 15.94
C GLY A 54 -10.43 -19.50 15.12
N CYS A 55 -10.95 -19.13 13.95
CA CYS A 55 -10.36 -18.10 13.08
C CYS A 55 -11.24 -16.85 13.10
N ASP A 56 -11.80 -16.55 14.27
CA ASP A 56 -12.93 -15.64 14.37
C ASP A 56 -12.55 -14.23 14.84
N MET A 57 -11.32 -13.79 14.55
CA MET A 57 -10.87 -12.45 14.93
C MET A 57 -11.62 -11.35 14.14
N TYR A 58 -12.29 -11.70 13.03
CA TYR A 58 -13.07 -10.76 12.20
C TYR A 58 -14.43 -11.26 11.74
N ALA A 59 -14.72 -12.56 11.81
CA ALA A 59 -16.05 -13.07 11.50
C ALA A 59 -17.03 -12.85 12.67
N SER A 60 -16.57 -12.49 13.86
CA SER A 60 -17.42 -12.07 14.99
C SER A 60 -17.75 -10.58 14.95
N LEU A 61 -16.94 -9.77 14.26
CA LEU A 61 -17.28 -8.37 13.99
C LEU A 61 -18.39 -8.30 12.93
N HIS A 62 -18.31 -9.11 11.87
CA HIS A 62 -19.19 -9.01 10.72
C HIS A 62 -19.57 -10.35 10.03
N PRO A 63 -20.15 -11.33 10.74
CA PRO A 63 -20.60 -12.57 10.13
C PRO A 63 -21.79 -12.28 9.22
N GLY A 64 -21.63 -12.49 7.92
CA GLY A 64 -22.69 -12.29 6.93
C GLY A 64 -22.97 -10.83 6.55
N LYS A 65 -22.16 -9.84 6.97
CA LYS A 65 -22.29 -8.48 6.42
C LYS A 65 -21.76 -8.44 4.99
N LYS A 66 -22.60 -7.96 4.08
CA LYS A 66 -22.21 -7.59 2.72
C LYS A 66 -21.46 -6.27 2.75
N CYS A 67 -20.61 -6.02 1.76
CA CYS A 67 -19.98 -4.72 1.61
C CYS A 67 -21.01 -3.59 1.59
N THR A 68 -20.87 -2.65 2.52
CA THR A 68 -21.59 -1.39 2.58
C THR A 68 -20.57 -0.26 2.61
N HIS A 69 -21.01 0.96 2.27
CA HIS A 69 -20.13 2.12 2.08
C HIS A 69 -19.42 2.59 3.36
N ASP A 70 -19.87 2.16 4.53
CA ASP A 70 -19.44 2.59 5.86
C ASP A 70 -18.45 1.63 6.55
N LEU A 71 -18.12 0.49 5.92
CA LEU A 71 -17.27 -0.53 6.55
C LEU A 71 -15.77 -0.25 6.44
N CYS A 72 -15.36 0.54 5.45
CA CYS A 72 -13.97 0.89 5.21
C CYS A 72 -13.82 2.41 5.31
N SER A 73 -12.95 2.85 6.20
CA SER A 73 -12.67 4.27 6.43
C SER A 73 -11.78 4.84 5.32
N ASN A 74 -11.66 6.18 5.27
CA ASN A 74 -10.69 6.89 4.45
C ASN A 74 -10.67 6.52 2.95
N HIS A 75 -11.85 6.21 2.40
CA HIS A 75 -12.05 5.74 1.02
C HIS A 75 -11.45 4.36 0.71
N GLY A 76 -11.29 3.53 1.73
CA GLY A 76 -10.94 2.13 1.55
C GLY A 76 -11.98 1.41 0.71
N THR A 77 -11.53 0.58 -0.22
CA THR A 77 -12.45 -0.19 -1.06
C THR A 77 -12.90 -1.43 -0.32
N CYS A 78 -14.20 -1.54 -0.04
CA CYS A 78 -14.76 -2.77 0.51
C CYS A 78 -14.77 -3.86 -0.57
N VAL A 79 -14.05 -4.94 -0.34
CA VAL A 79 -13.95 -6.11 -1.21
C VAL A 79 -14.77 -7.24 -0.61
N GLN A 80 -15.83 -7.63 -1.33
CA GLN A 80 -16.69 -8.74 -0.93
C GLN A 80 -15.97 -10.08 -1.14
N GLN A 81 -15.89 -10.88 -0.09
CA GLN A 81 -15.45 -12.27 -0.14
C GLN A 81 -16.65 -13.20 0.03
N TRP A 82 -16.43 -14.52 -0.12
CA TRP A 82 -17.51 -15.51 -0.06
C TRP A 82 -18.22 -15.60 1.30
N ASN A 83 -17.51 -15.33 2.41
CA ASN A 83 -18.04 -15.40 3.78
C ASN A 83 -17.76 -14.16 4.65
N ARG A 84 -17.11 -13.13 4.10
CA ARG A 84 -16.71 -11.91 4.82
C ARG A 84 -16.50 -10.75 3.85
N TYR A 85 -16.15 -9.58 4.37
CA TYR A 85 -15.55 -8.52 3.57
C TYR A 85 -14.10 -8.27 4.04
N THR A 86 -13.34 -7.57 3.20
CA THR A 86 -12.02 -7.00 3.54
C THR A 86 -11.97 -5.56 3.03
N CYS A 87 -11.17 -4.71 3.64
CA CYS A 87 -10.90 -3.38 3.12
C CYS A 87 -9.56 -3.35 2.41
N ASP A 88 -9.56 -2.88 1.16
CA ASP A 88 -8.37 -2.52 0.42
C ASP A 88 -8.02 -1.06 0.74
N CYS A 89 -6.86 -0.87 1.39
CA CYS A 89 -6.39 0.41 1.90
C CYS A 89 -5.32 1.06 1.02
N ASP A 90 -4.93 0.46 -0.11
CA ASP A 90 -3.78 0.86 -0.92
C ASP A 90 -3.87 2.32 -1.39
N MET A 91 -5.09 2.81 -1.60
CA MET A 91 -5.34 4.20 -2.01
C MET A 91 -5.74 5.13 -0.86
N THR A 92 -5.57 4.75 0.41
CA THR A 92 -6.08 5.53 1.56
C THR A 92 -5.02 6.27 2.35
N SER A 93 -3.73 5.93 2.21
CA SER A 93 -2.62 6.32 3.11
C SER A 93 -2.73 5.84 4.56
N PHE A 94 -3.79 5.10 4.90
CA PHE A 94 -3.98 4.42 6.18
C PHE A 94 -3.76 2.91 6.03
N THR A 95 -3.69 2.23 7.17
CA THR A 95 -3.48 0.79 7.26
C THR A 95 -4.56 0.14 8.15
N GLY A 96 -4.35 -1.13 8.48
CA GLY A 96 -5.26 -1.89 9.32
C GLY A 96 -6.42 -2.53 8.57
N PRO A 97 -7.28 -3.28 9.27
CA PRO A 97 -8.34 -4.09 8.66
C PRO A 97 -9.49 -3.25 8.09
N THR A 98 -9.64 -2.00 8.51
CA THR A 98 -10.71 -1.08 8.09
C THR A 98 -10.18 0.27 7.57
N CYS A 99 -8.89 0.36 7.26
CA CYS A 99 -8.22 1.57 6.77
C CYS A 99 -8.34 2.78 7.71
N ASN A 100 -8.30 2.55 9.01
CA ASN A 100 -8.40 3.60 10.04
C ASN A 100 -7.14 3.71 10.90
N ASP A 101 -6.20 2.76 10.77
CA ASP A 101 -4.98 2.77 11.55
C ASP A 101 -3.93 3.65 10.86
N GLU A 102 -3.25 4.49 11.62
CA GLU A 102 -2.21 5.37 11.08
C GLU A 102 -1.06 4.55 10.48
N ALA A 103 -0.61 4.96 9.29
CA ALA A 103 0.55 4.35 8.65
C ALA A 103 1.87 4.85 9.26
N VAL A 104 2.96 4.14 8.99
CA VAL A 104 4.31 4.62 9.32
C VAL A 104 4.59 5.93 8.57
N ALA A 105 4.93 6.98 9.31
CA ALA A 105 5.26 8.30 8.76
C ALA A 105 6.73 8.67 9.02
N TYR A 106 7.29 9.52 8.15
CA TYR A 106 8.62 10.09 8.28
C TYR A 106 8.53 11.60 8.39
N GLU A 107 9.30 12.20 9.30
CA GLU A 107 9.42 13.64 9.44
C GLU A 107 10.70 14.13 8.74
N PHE A 108 10.54 15.10 7.85
CA PHE A 108 11.64 15.75 7.15
C PHE A 108 11.88 17.13 7.80
N GLY A 109 12.99 17.26 8.55
CA GLY A 109 13.34 18.51 9.24
C GLY A 109 13.79 19.64 8.31
N ALA A 110 14.38 20.70 8.87
CA ALA A 110 14.77 21.91 8.13
C ALA A 110 15.84 21.73 7.02
N GLY A 111 16.39 20.53 6.86
CA GLY A 111 17.38 20.19 5.84
C GLY A 111 16.79 19.34 4.71
N LYS A 112 17.59 19.12 3.66
CA LYS A 112 17.23 18.14 2.63
C LYS A 112 17.26 16.75 3.23
N GLY A 113 16.11 16.11 3.35
CA GLY A 113 16.02 14.68 3.61
C GLY A 113 15.50 13.95 2.38
N ILE A 114 15.99 12.74 2.15
CA ILE A 114 15.54 11.89 1.05
C ILE A 114 15.50 10.44 1.56
N VAL A 115 14.44 9.73 1.20
CA VAL A 115 14.35 8.28 1.33
C VAL A 115 14.44 7.70 -0.06
N THR A 116 15.43 6.85 -0.30
CA THR A 116 15.67 6.27 -1.63
C THR A 116 15.48 4.76 -1.58
N TYR A 117 14.66 4.25 -2.49
CA TYR A 117 14.55 2.83 -2.77
C TYR A 117 15.05 2.56 -4.20
N THR A 118 15.95 1.60 -4.35
CA THR A 118 16.50 1.20 -5.66
C THR A 118 16.14 -0.24 -5.94
N PHE A 119 15.38 -0.47 -7.02
CA PHE A 119 15.09 -1.83 -7.46
C PHE A 119 16.39 -2.57 -7.85
N PRO A 120 16.55 -3.83 -7.43
CA PRO A 120 17.60 -4.70 -7.93
C PRO A 120 17.57 -4.76 -9.47
N PRO A 121 18.72 -4.79 -10.17
CA PRO A 121 18.75 -4.71 -11.63
C PRO A 121 17.90 -5.75 -12.36
N ASP A 122 17.77 -6.95 -11.79
CA ASP A 122 16.99 -8.08 -12.29
C ASP A 122 15.48 -7.99 -11.99
N ARG A 123 15.05 -7.05 -11.14
CA ARG A 123 13.67 -6.88 -10.67
C ARG A 123 13.12 -5.47 -10.94
N ARG A 124 13.68 -4.74 -11.89
CA ARG A 124 13.18 -3.43 -12.31
C ARG A 124 11.86 -3.60 -13.07
N PRO A 125 10.75 -3.02 -12.60
CA PRO A 125 9.46 -3.19 -13.25
C PRO A 125 9.32 -2.30 -14.49
N GLU A 126 8.67 -2.81 -15.53
CA GLU A 126 8.13 -1.99 -16.63
C GLU A 126 6.61 -1.90 -16.47
N MET A 127 6.11 -0.70 -16.16
CA MET A 127 4.73 -0.52 -15.71
C MET A 127 3.85 0.07 -16.83
N LYS A 128 2.78 -0.65 -17.20
CA LYS A 128 1.72 -0.11 -18.07
C LYS A 128 0.69 0.72 -17.29
N ARG A 129 0.62 0.50 -15.98
CA ARG A 129 -0.28 1.17 -15.05
C ARG A 129 0.48 1.48 -13.77
N ASP A 130 0.37 2.72 -13.31
CA ASP A 130 0.90 3.17 -12.03
C ASP A 130 -0.25 3.62 -11.13
N THR A 131 -0.16 3.30 -9.86
CA THR A 131 -1.08 3.75 -8.82
C THR A 131 -0.26 4.17 -7.62
N VAL A 132 -0.40 5.42 -7.19
CA VAL A 132 0.34 6.00 -6.07
C VAL A 132 -0.66 6.69 -5.15
N ALA A 133 -0.58 6.40 -3.86
CA ALA A 133 -1.23 7.18 -2.83
C ALA A 133 -0.21 7.53 -1.74
N LEU A 134 -0.22 8.78 -1.29
CA LEU A 134 0.65 9.23 -0.21
C LEU A 134 -0.11 10.25 0.66
N GLY A 135 0.06 10.09 1.97
CA GLY A 135 -0.41 11.06 2.96
C GLY A 135 0.73 11.97 3.38
N PHE A 136 0.47 13.27 3.55
CA PHE A 136 1.48 14.25 3.94
C PHE A 136 0.88 15.41 4.73
N VAL A 137 1.74 16.10 5.48
CA VAL A 137 1.46 17.36 6.20
C VAL A 137 2.60 18.31 5.89
N THR A 138 2.30 19.56 5.53
CA THR A 138 3.35 20.55 5.24
C THR A 138 2.83 21.99 5.36
N SER A 139 3.76 22.93 5.59
CA SER A 139 3.55 24.36 5.43
C SER A 139 4.38 24.95 4.28
N VAL A 140 5.12 24.11 3.55
CA VAL A 140 6.03 24.53 2.49
C VAL A 140 5.25 24.74 1.19
N ASN A 141 5.55 25.83 0.48
CA ASN A 141 4.89 26.16 -0.79
C ASN A 141 5.37 25.30 -1.95
N ASP A 142 6.66 24.95 -1.98
CA ASP A 142 7.30 24.26 -3.09
C ASP A 142 8.14 23.08 -2.58
N ALA A 143 7.79 21.86 -2.98
CA ALA A 143 8.48 20.64 -2.53
C ALA A 143 8.22 19.46 -3.47
N VAL A 144 9.24 18.62 -3.71
CA VAL A 144 9.05 17.31 -4.36
C VAL A 144 8.69 16.28 -3.29
N LEU A 145 7.56 15.59 -3.47
CA LEU A 145 7.07 14.57 -2.54
C LEU A 145 7.53 13.16 -2.94
N LEU A 146 7.47 12.85 -4.23
CA LEU A 146 7.87 11.57 -4.79
C LEU A 146 8.49 11.75 -6.16
N ARG A 147 9.57 11.03 -6.42
CA ARG A 147 10.16 10.92 -7.75
C ARG A 147 10.53 9.47 -8.04
N ILE A 148 10.06 8.96 -9.17
CA ILE A 148 10.38 7.63 -9.70
C ILE A 148 11.09 7.86 -11.01
N GLU A 149 12.30 7.30 -11.15
CA GLU A 149 13.13 7.44 -12.34
C GLU A 149 13.45 6.08 -12.94
N SER A 150 13.39 5.99 -14.27
CA SER A 150 13.91 4.84 -15.00
C SER A 150 15.43 4.80 -14.94
N ALA A 151 15.98 3.59 -14.84
CA ALA A 151 17.43 3.38 -14.87
C ALA A 151 17.99 3.15 -16.29
N SER A 152 17.12 3.05 -17.29
CA SER A 152 17.47 2.68 -18.68
C SER A 152 16.85 3.58 -19.75
N SER A 153 15.92 4.46 -19.36
CA SER A 153 15.28 5.45 -20.22
C SER A 153 15.21 6.80 -19.50
N ASN A 154 14.73 7.83 -20.19
CA ASN A 154 14.46 9.14 -19.58
C ASN A 154 13.05 9.22 -18.99
N ASP A 155 12.41 8.07 -18.75
CA ASP A 155 11.05 7.99 -18.22
C ASP A 155 11.08 8.32 -16.73
N TYR A 156 10.11 9.09 -16.27
CA TYR A 156 9.98 9.45 -14.87
C TYR A 156 8.52 9.77 -14.50
N LEU A 157 8.25 9.73 -13.19
CA LEU A 157 7.06 10.27 -12.57
C LEU A 157 7.52 11.12 -11.38
N GLU A 158 7.05 12.36 -11.31
CA GLU A 158 7.27 13.27 -10.19
C GLU A 158 5.91 13.74 -9.65
N ILE A 159 5.75 13.74 -8.33
CA ILE A 159 4.65 14.36 -7.62
C ILE A 159 5.25 15.44 -6.72
N GLU A 160 4.75 16.66 -6.87
CA GLU A 160 5.29 17.84 -6.23
C GLU A 160 4.19 18.80 -5.76
N ILE A 161 4.57 19.71 -4.88
CA ILE A 161 3.79 20.87 -4.47
C ILE A 161 4.43 22.07 -5.14
N VAL A 162 3.61 22.88 -5.81
CA VAL A 162 4.02 24.15 -6.43
C VAL A 162 3.04 25.24 -6.01
N GLU A 163 3.57 26.30 -5.41
CA GLU A 163 2.80 27.39 -4.81
C GLU A 163 1.70 26.90 -3.84
N GLY A 164 1.90 25.77 -3.16
CA GLY A 164 0.95 25.16 -2.22
C GLY A 164 -0.14 24.30 -2.86
N ASN A 165 -0.10 24.05 -4.17
CA ASN A 165 -1.01 23.16 -4.89
C ASN A 165 -0.27 21.88 -5.33
N VAL A 166 -0.98 20.75 -5.46
CA VAL A 166 -0.35 19.48 -5.84
C VAL A 166 -0.35 19.28 -7.36
N PHE A 167 0.80 18.90 -7.90
CA PHE A 167 1.01 18.55 -9.30
C PHE A 167 1.70 17.21 -9.44
N ALA A 168 1.46 16.55 -10.56
CA ALA A 168 2.24 15.43 -11.02
C ALA A 168 2.67 15.65 -12.47
N VAL A 169 3.88 15.22 -12.80
CA VAL A 169 4.43 15.24 -14.15
C VAL A 169 5.02 13.87 -14.44
N TYR A 170 4.67 13.30 -15.58
CA TYR A 170 5.27 12.03 -16.02
C TYR A 170 5.68 12.08 -17.48
N ASN A 171 6.75 11.35 -17.78
CA ASN A 171 7.30 11.15 -19.10
C ASN A 171 7.47 9.65 -19.35
N MET A 172 7.07 9.21 -20.55
CA MET A 172 7.14 7.81 -20.99
C MET A 172 7.95 7.67 -22.30
N GLY A 173 8.93 8.56 -22.49
CA GLY A 173 9.90 8.51 -23.58
C GLY A 173 9.68 9.53 -24.69
N THR A 174 8.67 10.40 -24.57
CA THR A 174 8.29 11.38 -25.60
C THR A 174 8.27 12.80 -25.09
N SER A 175 7.37 13.11 -24.16
CA SER A 175 7.07 14.45 -23.68
C SER A 175 6.50 14.38 -22.28
N ASP A 176 6.62 15.49 -21.56
CA ASP A 176 6.06 15.62 -20.22
C ASP A 176 4.54 15.79 -20.28
N HIS A 177 3.85 15.14 -19.36
CA HIS A 177 2.40 15.19 -19.23
C HIS A 177 2.04 15.71 -17.83
N PRO A 178 1.79 17.02 -17.68
CA PRO A 178 1.41 17.59 -16.39
C PRO A 178 -0.07 17.32 -16.08
N ILE A 179 -0.36 17.15 -14.79
CA ILE A 179 -1.71 17.12 -14.22
C ILE A 179 -1.63 17.69 -12.81
N GLY A 180 -2.64 18.43 -12.35
CA GLY A 180 -2.60 19.00 -11.01
C GLY A 180 -3.94 19.57 -10.56
N GLU A 181 -4.02 19.84 -9.27
CA GLU A 181 -5.20 20.40 -8.61
C GLU A 181 -4.87 21.83 -8.14
N VAL A 182 -5.29 22.82 -8.92
CA VAL A 182 -5.01 24.24 -8.67
C VAL A 182 -5.98 24.91 -7.69
N GLY A 183 -7.08 24.24 -7.34
CA GLY A 183 -8.13 24.76 -6.47
C GLY A 183 -7.96 24.42 -4.99
N VAL A 184 -6.95 23.61 -4.64
CA VAL A 184 -6.79 23.05 -3.28
C VAL A 184 -5.40 23.38 -2.76
N LYS A 185 -5.36 24.16 -1.67
CA LYS A 185 -4.13 24.44 -0.93
C LYS A 185 -3.88 23.34 0.09
N VAL A 186 -2.67 22.78 0.07
CA VAL A 186 -2.24 21.68 0.95
C VAL A 186 -1.10 22.06 1.90
N ASN A 187 -0.69 23.32 1.87
CA ASN A 187 0.38 23.91 2.68
C ASN A 187 -0.16 24.57 3.96
N ASP A 188 -1.21 24.01 4.54
CA ASP A 188 -1.95 24.58 5.67
C ASP A 188 -1.67 23.86 7.02
N ASN A 189 -0.66 22.99 7.05
CA ASN A 189 -0.34 22.10 8.18
C ASN A 189 -1.45 21.10 8.56
N GLN A 190 -2.37 20.79 7.65
CA GLN A 190 -3.31 19.69 7.82
C GLN A 190 -2.85 18.44 7.05
N TYR A 191 -3.47 17.30 7.39
CA TYR A 191 -3.21 16.03 6.73
C TYR A 191 -3.96 15.95 5.42
N HIS A 192 -3.23 15.70 4.34
CA HIS A 192 -3.77 15.56 3.00
C HIS A 192 -3.34 14.23 2.38
N VAL A 193 -4.19 13.67 1.52
CA VAL A 193 -3.91 12.47 0.74
C VAL A 193 -3.97 12.80 -0.74
N VAL A 194 -2.87 12.57 -1.47
CA VAL A 194 -2.89 12.62 -2.94
C VAL A 194 -2.95 11.20 -3.51
N ARG A 195 -3.83 11.01 -4.49
CA ARG A 195 -4.03 9.77 -5.24
C ARG A 195 -3.75 10.03 -6.72
N PHE A 196 -2.71 9.41 -7.25
CA PHE A 196 -2.36 9.46 -8.66
C PHE A 196 -2.55 8.10 -9.30
N THR A 197 -3.16 8.07 -10.49
CA THR A 197 -3.21 6.86 -11.32
C THR A 197 -2.80 7.19 -12.75
N ARG A 198 -2.06 6.28 -13.38
CA ARG A 198 -1.73 6.33 -14.80
C ARG A 198 -2.07 4.99 -15.44
N THR A 199 -2.71 4.99 -16.60
CA THR A 199 -2.90 3.80 -17.45
C THR A 199 -2.54 4.16 -18.89
N GLY A 200 -1.41 3.65 -19.37
CA GLY A 200 -0.83 4.14 -20.63
C GLY A 200 -0.55 5.65 -20.54
N PRO A 201 -0.99 6.46 -21.52
CA PRO A 201 -0.82 7.91 -21.48
C PRO A 201 -1.85 8.63 -20.60
N ASN A 202 -2.96 7.98 -20.23
CA ASN A 202 -4.02 8.63 -19.48
C ASN A 202 -3.66 8.65 -18.00
N SER A 203 -4.01 9.73 -17.32
CA SER A 203 -3.78 9.87 -15.88
C SER A 203 -4.93 10.54 -15.15
N THR A 204 -5.00 10.29 -13.85
CA THR A 204 -5.88 10.99 -12.91
C THR A 204 -5.11 11.41 -11.67
N LEU A 205 -5.53 12.52 -11.07
CA LEU A 205 -5.01 13.02 -9.80
C LEU A 205 -6.18 13.50 -8.94
N GLN A 206 -6.19 13.09 -7.68
CA GLN A 206 -7.16 13.54 -6.69
C GLN A 206 -6.44 13.92 -5.41
N VAL A 207 -6.80 15.05 -4.84
CA VAL A 207 -6.39 15.46 -3.49
C VAL A 207 -7.62 15.32 -2.59
N ASP A 208 -7.48 14.59 -1.49
CA ASP A 208 -8.54 14.27 -0.54
C ASP A 208 -9.84 13.83 -1.24
N ASP A 209 -10.94 14.53 -0.97
CA ASP A 209 -12.28 14.29 -1.48
C ASP A 209 -12.67 15.32 -2.55
N TYR A 210 -11.71 16.11 -3.01
CA TYR A 210 -11.92 17.08 -4.09
C TYR A 210 -12.09 16.38 -5.44
N ASN A 211 -12.40 17.19 -6.45
CA ASN A 211 -12.71 16.69 -7.78
C ASN A 211 -11.54 15.89 -8.37
N LEU A 212 -11.88 14.77 -9.02
CA LEU A 212 -10.91 13.98 -9.75
C LEU A 212 -10.47 14.74 -11.01
N GLN A 213 -9.20 15.12 -11.05
CA GLN A 213 -8.58 15.67 -12.26
C GLN A 213 -8.22 14.53 -13.20
N SER A 214 -8.44 14.71 -14.50
CA SER A 214 -8.08 13.72 -15.52
C SER A 214 -7.31 14.36 -16.67
N ASN A 215 -6.34 13.63 -17.21
CA ASN A 215 -5.61 14.02 -18.40
C ASN A 215 -5.64 12.87 -19.42
N HIS A 216 -5.99 13.21 -20.66
CA HIS A 216 -6.06 12.30 -21.80
C HIS A 216 -5.20 12.85 -22.95
N PRO A 217 -3.86 12.69 -22.87
CA PRO A 217 -2.96 13.18 -23.91
C PRO A 217 -3.28 12.55 -25.26
N SER A 218 -3.48 13.38 -26.29
CA SER A 218 -3.74 12.94 -27.65
C SER A 218 -2.44 12.91 -28.46
N GLY A 219 -2.04 11.72 -28.96
CA GLY A 219 -0.81 11.54 -29.71
C GLY A 219 -0.64 10.11 -30.26
N LYS A 220 0.12 9.96 -31.36
CA LYS A 220 0.38 8.67 -32.02
C LYS A 220 1.54 7.98 -31.29
N TRP A 221 1.23 7.18 -30.26
CA TRP A 221 2.23 6.47 -29.48
C TRP A 221 2.74 5.25 -30.24
N LEU A 222 4.03 5.24 -30.56
CA LEU A 222 4.71 4.07 -31.07
C LEU A 222 4.99 3.14 -29.88
N PHE A 223 4.19 2.09 -29.73
CA PHE A 223 4.61 0.93 -28.97
C PHE A 223 5.79 0.31 -29.75
N PHE A 224 6.99 0.35 -29.19
CA PHE A 224 8.10 -0.49 -29.64
C PHE A 224 8.16 -1.75 -28.78
#